data_AF-A0A1I8JKX7-F1
#
_entry.id   AF-A0A1I8JKX7-F1
#
_cell.length_a   1.000
_cell.length_b   1.000
_cell.length_c   1.000
_cell.angle_alpha   90.00
_cell.angle_beta   90.00
_cell.angle_gamma   90.00
#
_symmetry.space_group_name_H-M   'P 1'
#
loop_
_entity.id
_entity.type
_entity.pdbx_description
1 polymer ?
#
loop_
_entity_poly.entity_id
_entity_poly.type
_entity_poly.pdbx_seq_one_letter_code
_entity_poly.pdbx_strand_id
1 'polypeptide(L)'
;MFIMSDDDYSQTYWPKLSQLIDLLFTQSEEAERSAISYEEMYSCVYKCVCSARGPQLKEDLMSAVQAHVCSMGQRALEKQHSPKDYIEVCLRAFLTFNQAASTLFAVFQYMNRVMLATSGEDSLMAMFKSIFVHQFVSPHLHKLIGEISVRVTA
;
A
#
# COMPACT_ATOMS: atom_id res chain seq x y z
N MET A 1 13.02 -18.74 23.13
CA MET A 1 11.93 -18.14 22.36
C MET A 1 12.03 -16.63 22.55
N PHE A 2 12.26 -15.85 21.49
CA PHE A 2 12.28 -14.39 21.59
C PHE A 2 10.83 -13.89 21.64
N ILE A 3 10.45 -13.27 22.76
CA ILE A 3 9.14 -12.65 22.95
C ILE A 3 9.32 -11.17 22.64
N MET A 4 8.67 -10.68 21.59
CA MET A 4 8.70 -9.28 21.21
C MET A 4 7.75 -8.49 22.11
N SER A 5 8.27 -7.52 22.85
CA SER A 5 7.45 -6.63 23.68
C SER A 5 6.61 -5.66 22.82
N ASP A 6 5.60 -5.02 23.42
CA ASP A 6 4.79 -4.01 22.73
C ASP A 6 5.67 -2.82 22.29
N ASP A 7 6.64 -2.46 23.12
CA ASP A 7 7.59 -1.39 22.86
C ASP A 7 8.54 -1.76 21.72
N ASP A 8 9.06 -2.99 21.69
CA ASP A 8 9.90 -3.45 20.58
C ASP A 8 9.15 -3.33 19.25
N TYR A 9 7.89 -3.80 19.23
CA TYR A 9 7.06 -3.71 18.04
C TYR A 9 6.83 -2.26 17.62
N SER A 10 6.31 -1.42 18.51
CA SER A 10 5.87 -0.07 18.21
C SER A 10 7.00 0.94 17.99
N GLN A 11 8.15 0.76 18.64
CA GLN A 11 9.28 1.69 18.59
C GLN A 11 10.38 1.25 17.62
N THR A 12 10.48 -0.05 17.30
CA THR A 12 11.60 -0.58 16.50
C THR A 12 11.17 -1.22 15.20
N TYR A 13 10.21 -2.15 15.22
CA TYR A 13 9.88 -2.96 14.04
C TYR A 13 8.85 -2.29 13.14
N TRP A 14 7.70 -1.89 13.70
CA TRP A 14 6.65 -1.23 12.93
C TRP A 14 7.10 0.08 12.28
N PRO A 15 7.84 0.99 12.96
CA PRO A 15 8.26 2.25 12.34
C PRO A 15 9.06 2.06 11.05
N LYS A 16 9.92 1.04 10.99
CA LYS A 16 10.70 0.71 9.79
C LYS A 16 9.82 0.29 8.62
N LEU A 17 8.83 -0.56 8.91
CA LEU A 17 7.90 -1.06 7.90
C LEU A 17 6.92 0.04 7.47
N SER A 18 6.43 0.87 8.40
CA SER A 18 5.60 2.03 8.10
C SER A 18 6.34 3.04 7.21
N GLN A 19 7.61 3.32 7.53
CA GLN A 19 8.44 4.22 6.72
C GLN A 19 8.65 3.69 5.30
N LEU A 20 8.85 2.38 5.14
CA LEU A 20 8.87 1.76 3.81
C LEU A 20 7.56 2.01 3.05
N ILE A 21 6.41 1.82 3.70
CA ILE A 21 5.10 2.05 3.08
C ILE A 21 5.00 3.51 2.62
N ASP A 22 5.36 4.47 3.48
CA ASP A 22 5.35 5.90 3.15
C ASP A 22 6.20 6.18 1.90
N LEU A 23 7.45 5.73 1.87
CA LEU A 23 8.38 5.93 0.73
C LEU A 23 7.84 5.36 -0.59
N LEU A 24 7.12 4.23 -0.53
CA LEU A 24 6.57 3.62 -1.73
C LEU A 24 5.41 4.45 -2.31
N PHE A 25 4.59 5.08 -1.47
CA PHE A 25 3.41 5.84 -1.88
C PHE A 25 3.67 7.32 -2.16
N THR A 26 4.73 7.93 -1.62
CA THR A 26 5.02 9.36 -1.76
C THR A 26 5.74 9.77 -3.05
N GLN A 27 6.08 8.82 -3.94
CA GLN A 27 6.95 9.07 -5.11
C GLN A 27 8.33 9.63 -4.72
N SER A 28 8.86 9.14 -3.59
CA SER A 28 10.24 9.41 -3.16
C SER A 28 11.26 9.24 -4.28
N GLU A 29 12.28 10.10 -4.26
CA GLU A 29 13.36 10.09 -5.25
C GLU A 29 14.03 8.72 -5.32
N GLU A 30 14.58 8.37 -6.49
CA GLU A 30 15.21 7.07 -6.71
C GLU A 30 16.38 6.81 -5.73
N ALA A 31 17.03 7.87 -5.27
CA ALA A 31 18.06 7.83 -4.22
C ALA A 31 17.50 7.44 -2.83
N GLU A 32 16.30 7.88 -2.47
CA GLU A 32 15.66 7.49 -1.21
C GLU A 32 15.23 6.01 -1.25
N ARG A 33 14.81 5.54 -2.43
CA ARG A 33 14.41 4.15 -2.63
C ARG A 33 15.59 3.19 -2.65
N SER A 34 16.77 3.62 -3.09
CA SER A 34 17.99 2.80 -3.08
C SER A 34 18.60 2.64 -1.68
N ALA A 35 18.22 3.49 -0.72
CA ALA A 35 18.62 3.39 0.68
C ALA A 35 17.83 2.32 1.48
N ILE A 36 16.78 1.74 0.90
CA ILE A 36 15.96 0.72 1.56
C ILE A 36 16.73 -0.59 1.68
N SER A 37 17.01 -1.02 2.91
CA SER A 37 17.52 -2.37 3.19
C SER A 37 16.39 -3.38 3.16
N TYR A 38 16.12 -4.00 2.00
CA TYR A 38 15.08 -5.03 1.89
C TYR A 38 15.36 -6.25 2.79
N GLU A 39 16.63 -6.61 3.00
CA GLU A 39 17.02 -7.66 3.95
C GLU A 39 16.52 -7.35 5.36
N GLU A 40 16.68 -6.10 5.80
CA GLU A 40 16.17 -5.66 7.10
C GLU A 40 14.65 -5.71 7.16
N MET A 41 13.96 -5.32 6.09
CA MET A 41 12.49 -5.37 6.02
C MET A 41 11.97 -6.80 6.11
N TYR A 42 12.57 -7.73 5.35
CA TYR A 42 12.23 -9.16 5.43
C TYR A 42 12.47 -9.71 6.84
N SER A 43 13.59 -9.34 7.47
CA SER A 43 13.93 -9.72 8.85
C SER A 43 12.92 -9.20 9.87
N CYS A 44 12.46 -7.95 9.71
CA CYS A 44 11.43 -7.36 10.57
C CYS A 44 10.11 -8.12 10.47
N VAL A 45 9.63 -8.38 9.26
CA VAL A 45 8.38 -9.15 9.04
C VAL A 45 8.50 -10.55 9.65
N TYR A 46 9.61 -11.25 9.39
CA TYR A 46 9.85 -12.57 9.95
C TYR A 46 9.78 -12.57 11.49
N LYS A 47 10.49 -11.64 12.14
CA LYS A 47 10.52 -11.53 13.60
C LYS A 47 9.14 -11.22 14.19
N CYS A 48 8.39 -10.30 13.59
CA CYS A 48 7.03 -10.00 14.03
C CYS A 48 6.13 -11.23 13.94
N VAL A 49 6.14 -11.95 12.81
CA VAL A 49 5.32 -13.15 12.63
C VAL A 49 5.72 -14.26 13.62
N CYS A 50 7.01 -14.53 13.78
CA CYS A 50 7.52 -15.57 14.69
C CYS A 50 7.31 -15.25 16.18
N SER A 51 7.15 -13.96 16.53
CA SER A 51 6.86 -13.51 17.90
C SER A 51 5.36 -13.26 18.13
N ALA A 52 4.47 -13.93 17.37
CA ALA A 52 3.01 -13.86 17.50
C ALA A 52 2.39 -12.45 17.32
N ARG A 53 3.12 -11.52 16.69
CA ARG A 53 2.64 -10.17 16.33
C ARG A 53 2.01 -10.12 14.93
N GLY A 54 1.98 -11.23 14.22
CA GLY A 54 1.47 -11.30 12.86
C GLY A 54 0.08 -10.69 12.64
N PRO A 55 -0.92 -10.94 13.51
CA PRO A 55 -2.24 -10.35 13.35
C PRO A 55 -2.23 -8.82 13.45
N GLN A 56 -1.53 -8.28 14.46
CA GLN A 56 -1.34 -6.84 14.64
C GLN A 56 -0.60 -6.23 13.43
N LEU A 57 0.47 -6.89 12.97
CA LEU A 57 1.22 -6.45 11.80
C LEU A 57 0.35 -6.38 10.53
N LYS A 58 -0.54 -7.35 10.33
CA LYS A 58 -1.48 -7.35 9.21
C LYS A 58 -2.44 -6.16 9.30
N GLU A 59 -3.01 -5.92 10.47
CA GLU A 59 -3.94 -4.80 10.70
C GLU A 59 -3.28 -3.45 10.43
N ASP A 60 -2.10 -3.24 11.00
CA ASP A 60 -1.32 -2.02 10.82
C ASP A 60 -0.93 -1.80 9.34
N LEU A 61 -0.52 -2.87 8.64
CA LEU A 61 -0.22 -2.83 7.21
C LEU A 61 -1.45 -2.44 6.38
N MET A 62 -2.60 -3.07 6.62
CA MET A 62 -3.84 -2.75 5.88
C MET A 62 -4.28 -1.31 6.13
N SER A 63 -4.22 -0.87 7.39
CA SER A 63 -4.57 0.50 7.80
C SER A 63 -3.69 1.54 7.11
N ALA A 64 -2.36 1.32 7.11
CA ALA A 64 -1.41 2.22 6.46
C ALA A 64 -1.64 2.31 4.94
N VAL A 65 -1.81 1.16 4.26
CA VAL A 65 -2.10 1.13 2.81
C VAL A 65 -3.42 1.84 2.51
N GLN A 66 -4.46 1.61 3.31
CA GLN A 66 -5.74 2.27 3.15
C GLN A 66 -5.65 3.79 3.31
N ALA A 67 -4.89 4.27 4.30
CA ALA A 67 -4.68 5.70 4.51
C ALA A 67 -3.99 6.36 3.30
N HIS A 68 -2.94 5.74 2.76
CA HIS A 68 -2.25 6.23 1.57
C HIS A 68 -3.15 6.28 0.34
N VAL A 69 -3.90 5.21 0.07
CA VAL A 69 -4.81 5.15 -1.07
C VAL A 69 -5.92 6.20 -0.95
N CYS A 70 -6.47 6.40 0.25
CA CYS A 70 -7.47 7.45 0.51
C CYS A 70 -6.88 8.85 0.24
N SER A 71 -5.68 9.12 0.74
CA SER A 71 -4.97 10.40 0.50
C SER A 71 -4.69 10.63 -1.00
N MET A 72 -4.31 9.58 -1.74
CA MET A 72 -4.13 9.66 -3.19
C MET A 72 -5.43 10.07 -3.90
N GLY A 73 -6.57 9.50 -3.47
CA GLY A 73 -7.89 9.86 -4.00
C GLY A 73 -8.25 11.32 -3.70
N GLN A 74 -8.10 11.76 -2.45
CA GLN A 74 -8.35 13.15 -2.06
C GLN A 74 -7.51 14.13 -2.89
N ARG A 75 -6.21 13.88 -3.02
CA ARG A 75 -5.31 14.69 -3.85
C ARG A 75 -5.71 14.71 -5.33
N ALA A 76 -6.21 13.60 -5.86
CA ALA A 76 -6.70 13.52 -7.23
C ALA A 76 -7.97 14.36 -7.43
N LEU A 77 -8.80 14.50 -6.40
CA LEU A 77 -9.95 15.38 -6.41
C LEU A 77 -9.58 16.86 -6.28
N GLU A 78 -8.55 17.20 -5.51
CA GLU A 78 -8.12 18.58 -5.27
C GLU A 78 -7.37 19.20 -6.46
N LYS A 79 -6.53 18.43 -7.17
CA LYS A 79 -5.65 18.95 -8.25
C LYS A 79 -6.34 19.06 -9.62
N GLN A 80 -7.65 19.26 -9.67
CA GLN A 80 -8.46 19.17 -10.88
C GLN A 80 -8.51 20.49 -11.66
N HIS A 81 -7.45 20.81 -12.40
CA HIS A 81 -7.44 21.99 -13.27
C HIS A 81 -8.07 21.72 -14.64
N SER A 82 -7.98 20.47 -15.14
CA SER A 82 -8.61 20.04 -16.38
C SER A 82 -8.93 18.53 -16.41
N PRO A 83 -9.82 18.08 -17.31
CA PRO A 83 -10.06 16.66 -17.57
C PRO A 83 -8.81 15.83 -17.87
N LYS A 84 -7.86 16.42 -18.62
CA LYS A 84 -6.61 15.76 -18.98
C LYS A 84 -5.75 15.52 -17.74
N ASP A 85 -5.63 16.54 -16.89
CA ASP A 85 -4.82 16.47 -15.68
C ASP A 85 -5.41 15.46 -14.70
N TYR A 86 -6.75 15.40 -14.60
CA TYR A 86 -7.41 14.43 -13.74
C TYR A 86 -7.14 12.98 -14.18
N ILE A 87 -7.25 12.68 -15.48
CA ILE A 87 -6.93 11.35 -16.02
C ILE A 87 -5.45 11.00 -15.76
N GLU A 88 -4.54 11.94 -15.98
CA GLU A 88 -3.11 11.72 -15.74
C GLU A 88 -2.80 11.45 -14.26
N VAL A 89 -3.41 12.22 -13.35
CA VAL A 89 -3.26 12.00 -11.91
C VAL A 89 -3.80 10.64 -11.50
N CYS A 90 -4.95 10.21 -12.04
CA CYS A 90 -5.51 8.88 -11.78
C CYS A 90 -4.62 7.76 -12.32
N LEU A 91 -4.06 7.92 -13.53
CA LEU A 91 -3.12 6.96 -14.10
C LEU A 91 -1.85 6.86 -13.25
N ARG A 92 -1.30 8.00 -12.82
CA ARG A 92 -0.12 8.04 -11.97
C ARG A 92 -0.39 7.38 -10.63
N ALA A 93 -1.55 7.63 -10.02
CA ALA A 93 -2.00 6.98 -8.80
C ALA A 93 -2.07 5.45 -8.97
N PHE A 94 -2.67 4.97 -10.07
CA PHE A 94 -2.72 3.54 -10.38
C PHE A 94 -1.32 2.92 -10.53
N LEU A 95 -0.40 3.56 -11.24
CA LEU A 95 0.97 3.06 -11.42
C LEU A 95 1.73 3.03 -10.09
N THR A 96 1.65 4.10 -9.29
CA THR A 96 2.25 4.17 -7.96
C THR A 96 1.71 3.06 -7.06
N PHE A 97 0.39 2.86 -7.02
CA PHE A 97 -0.23 1.80 -6.24
C PHE A 97 0.25 0.41 -6.67
N ASN A 98 0.25 0.09 -7.97
CA ASN A 98 0.68 -1.25 -8.43
C ASN A 98 2.15 -1.55 -8.09
N GLN A 99 3.03 -0.54 -8.24
CA GLN A 99 4.42 -0.69 -7.86
C GLN A 99 4.56 -0.92 -6.36
N ALA A 100 3.94 -0.06 -5.54
CA ALA A 100 3.97 -0.17 -4.08
C ALA A 100 3.39 -1.51 -3.59
N ALA A 101 2.22 -1.92 -4.09
CA ALA A 101 1.56 -3.17 -3.73
C ALA A 101 2.40 -4.40 -4.10
N SER A 102 3.09 -4.37 -5.25
CA SER A 102 3.98 -5.46 -5.65
C SER A 102 5.18 -5.58 -4.72
N THR A 103 5.82 -4.46 -4.38
CA THR A 103 6.95 -4.43 -3.44
C THR A 103 6.52 -4.85 -2.04
N LEU A 104 5.41 -4.33 -1.53
CA LEU A 104 4.87 -4.72 -0.22
C LEU A 104 4.51 -6.21 -0.21
N PHE A 105 3.91 -6.74 -1.26
CA PHE A 105 3.61 -8.17 -1.33
C PHE A 105 4.87 -9.03 -1.25
N ALA A 106 5.96 -8.63 -1.91
CA ALA A 106 7.25 -9.32 -1.79
C ALA A 106 7.79 -9.25 -0.35
N VAL A 107 7.86 -8.05 0.24
CA VAL A 107 8.34 -7.83 1.62
C VAL A 107 7.55 -8.66 2.64
N PHE A 108 6.23 -8.72 2.49
CA PHE A 108 5.34 -9.43 3.39
C PHE A 108 5.00 -10.86 2.93
N GLN A 109 5.73 -11.41 1.96
CA GLN A 109 5.43 -12.72 1.39
C GLN A 109 5.45 -13.84 2.44
N TYR A 110 6.36 -13.75 3.43
CA TYR A 110 6.42 -14.71 4.53
C TYR A 110 5.12 -14.71 5.34
N MET A 111 4.63 -13.54 5.73
CA MET A 111 3.34 -13.39 6.43
C MET A 111 2.19 -13.95 5.61
N ASN A 112 2.12 -13.61 4.31
CA ASN A 112 1.09 -14.13 3.41
C ASN A 112 1.09 -15.66 3.36
N ARG A 113 2.27 -16.28 3.24
CA ARG A 113 2.42 -17.73 3.14
C ARG A 113 2.11 -18.46 4.44
N VAL A 114 2.59 -17.94 5.57
CA VAL A 114 2.53 -18.66 6.87
C VAL A 114 1.21 -18.41 7.59
N MET A 115 0.60 -17.23 7.41
CA MET A 115 -0.62 -16.87 8.13
C MET A 115 -1.88 -17.01 7.29
N LEU A 116 -1.86 -16.52 6.04
CA LEU A 116 -3.09 -16.37 5.26
C LEU A 116 -3.38 -17.59 4.38
N ALA A 117 -2.35 -18.20 3.79
CA ALA A 117 -2.53 -19.35 2.90
C ALA A 117 -3.19 -20.56 3.58
N THR A 118 -3.11 -20.65 4.91
CA THR A 118 -3.71 -21.73 5.71
C THR A 118 -4.99 -21.31 6.44
N SER A 119 -5.32 -20.02 6.50
CA SER A 119 -6.50 -19.53 7.24
C SER A 119 -7.76 -19.42 6.36
N GLY A 120 -7.64 -19.54 5.04
CA GLY A 120 -8.73 -19.32 4.10
C GLY A 120 -9.05 -17.83 3.86
N GLU A 121 -8.26 -16.93 4.43
CA GLU A 121 -8.32 -15.51 4.15
C GLU A 121 -7.75 -15.17 2.76
N ASP A 122 -8.19 -14.04 2.22
CA ASP A 122 -7.65 -13.49 0.98
C ASP A 122 -6.14 -13.25 1.09
N SER A 123 -5.44 -13.41 -0.03
CA SER A 123 -4.02 -13.02 -0.09
C SER A 123 -3.85 -11.51 0.17
N LEU A 124 -2.68 -11.11 0.68
CA LEU A 124 -2.35 -9.68 0.85
C LEU A 124 -2.56 -8.88 -0.44
N MET A 125 -2.16 -9.44 -1.59
CA MET A 125 -2.37 -8.80 -2.88
C MET A 125 -3.86 -8.60 -3.21
N ALA A 126 -4.72 -9.56 -2.88
CA ALA A 126 -6.17 -9.41 -3.06
C ALA A 126 -6.73 -8.33 -2.13
N MET A 127 -6.32 -8.30 -0.87
CA MET A 127 -6.72 -7.26 0.10
C MET A 127 -6.26 -5.86 -0.33
N PHE A 128 -5.01 -5.71 -0.81
CA PHE A 128 -4.53 -4.43 -1.36
C PHE A 128 -5.36 -3.96 -2.54
N LYS A 129 -5.66 -4.85 -3.50
CA LYS A 129 -6.49 -4.52 -4.66
C LYS A 129 -7.91 -4.11 -4.23
N SER A 130 -8.48 -4.81 -3.25
CA SER A 130 -9.78 -4.48 -2.67
C SER A 130 -9.77 -3.05 -2.09
N ILE A 131 -8.76 -2.71 -1.29
CA ILE A 131 -8.56 -1.34 -0.78
C ILE A 131 -8.52 -0.33 -1.93
N PHE A 132 -7.73 -0.58 -2.98
CA PHE A 132 -7.64 0.34 -4.11
C PHE A 132 -8.97 0.53 -4.85
N VAL A 133 -9.73 -0.55 -5.05
CA VAL A 133 -11.04 -0.50 -5.69
C VAL A 133 -12.03 0.31 -4.85
N HIS A 134 -12.10 0.06 -3.55
CA HIS A 134 -13.06 0.71 -2.67
C HIS A 134 -12.72 2.18 -2.39
N GLN A 135 -11.44 2.49 -2.16
CA GLN A 135 -11.02 3.82 -1.72
C GLN A 135 -10.67 4.75 -2.87
N PHE A 136 -10.17 4.22 -4.01
CA PHE A 136 -9.76 5.03 -5.15
C PHE A 136 -10.69 4.86 -6.35
N VAL A 137 -10.88 3.64 -6.86
CA VAL A 137 -11.61 3.44 -8.12
C VAL A 137 -13.08 3.84 -7.98
N SER A 138 -13.78 3.33 -6.98
CA SER A 138 -15.23 3.53 -6.85
C SER A 138 -15.62 5.01 -6.73
N PRO A 139 -14.94 5.85 -5.93
CA PRO A 139 -15.23 7.28 -5.87
C PRO A 139 -14.89 8.05 -7.16
N HIS A 140 -13.96 7.54 -7.97
CA HIS A 140 -13.46 8.23 -9.16
C HIS A 140 -14.11 7.73 -10.47
N LEU A 141 -14.77 6.57 -10.45
CA LEU A 141 -15.26 5.86 -11.62
C LEU A 141 -16.22 6.70 -12.48
N HIS A 142 -17.27 7.26 -11.85
CA HIS A 142 -18.26 8.06 -12.56
C HIS A 142 -17.64 9.27 -13.25
N LYS A 143 -16.68 9.93 -12.58
CA LYS A 143 -15.99 11.08 -13.13
C LYS A 143 -15.08 10.68 -14.28
N LEU A 144 -14.28 9.63 -14.12
CA LEU A 144 -13.40 9.11 -15.18
C LEU A 144 -14.18 8.73 -16.44
N ILE A 145 -15.32 8.04 -16.29
CA ILE A 145 -16.18 7.66 -17.43
C ILE A 145 -16.71 8.91 -18.15
N GLY A 146 -17.13 9.94 -17.40
CA GLY A 146 -17.58 11.21 -17.97
C GLY A 146 -16.50 11.87 -18.83
N GLU A 147 -15.29 12.01 -18.29
CA GLU A 147 -14.18 12.68 -19.00
C GLU A 147 -13.69 11.91 -20.23
N ILE A 148 -13.73 10.57 -20.19
CA ILE A 148 -13.37 9.74 -21.35
C ILE A 148 -14.43 9.83 -22.45
N SER A 149 -15.71 9.84 -22.08
CA SER A 149 -16.81 9.85 -23.05
C SER A 149 -16.85 11.15 -23.87
N VAL A 150 -16.59 12.30 -23.21
CA VAL A 150 -16.53 13.61 -23.88
C VAL A 150 -15.48 13.64 -25.00
N ARG A 151 -14.38 12.90 -24.84
CA ARG A 151 -13.29 12.82 -25.83
C ARG A 151 -13.56 11.93 -27.03
N VAL A 152 -14.50 10.99 -26.95
CA VAL A 152 -14.84 10.11 -28.09
C VAL A 152 -15.78 10.84 -29.06
N THR A 153 -16.51 11.84 -28.58
CA THR A 153 -17.47 12.63 -29.36
C THR A 153 -16.93 13.95 -29.92
N ALA A 154 -15.70 14.34 -29.55
CA ALA A 154 -15.03 15.56 -30.02
C ALA A 154 -13.94 15.22 -31.04
#